data_AF-A0A1W9XD51-F1
#
_entry.id   AF-A0A1W9XD51-F1
#
_cell.length_a   1.000
_cell.length_b   1.000
_cell.length_c   1.000
_cell.angle_alpha   90.00
_cell.angle_beta   90.00
_cell.angle_gamma   90.00
#
_symmetry.space_group_name_H-M   'P 1'
#
loop_
_entity.id
_entity.type
_entity.pdbx_description
1 polymer ?
#
loop_
_entity_poly.entity_id
_entity_poly.type
_entity_poly.pdbx_seq_one_letter_code
_entity_poly.pdbx_strand_id
1 'polypeptide(L)'
;MRYGRASLTSDLLGDLRSQMTDRLVLYLISPGGEALPVCLGGGQGMRMDEKAIRAYLTNYEKFMTASFTDKRSREQKNYRKVIRENIARTEQVLMENTDYRPYIFYS
;
A
#
# COMPACT_ATOMS: atom_id res chain seq x y z
N MET A 1 25.22 -12.41 -9.91
CA MET A 1 24.38 -12.62 -8.71
C MET A 1 22.97 -12.11 -9.01
N ARG A 2 22.06 -12.98 -9.47
CA ARG A 2 20.66 -12.62 -9.73
C ARG A 2 19.91 -12.65 -8.39
N TYR A 3 19.72 -11.49 -7.78
CA TYR A 3 18.78 -11.34 -6.68
C TYR A 3 17.38 -11.70 -7.21
N GLY A 4 16.85 -12.84 -6.79
CA GLY A 4 15.46 -13.25 -6.99
C GLY A 4 14.49 -12.39 -6.18
N ARG A 5 14.51 -11.07 -6.37
CA ARG A 5 13.36 -10.24 -6.04
C ARG A 5 12.31 -10.54 -7.11
N ALA A 6 11.07 -10.75 -6.68
CA ALA A 6 9.95 -10.73 -7.60
C ALA A 6 9.90 -9.33 -8.25
N SER A 7 10.57 -9.18 -9.39
CA SER A 7 10.74 -7.91 -10.09
C SER A 7 9.38 -7.33 -10.44
N LEU A 8 8.48 -8.18 -10.91
CA LEU A 8 7.08 -7.86 -11.18
C LEU A 8 6.35 -7.31 -9.94
N THR A 9 6.55 -7.90 -8.76
CA THR A 9 5.96 -7.38 -7.52
C THR A 9 6.53 -6.02 -7.17
N SER A 10 7.83 -5.80 -7.41
CA SER A 10 8.47 -4.51 -7.12
C SER A 10 7.98 -3.41 -8.07
N ASP A 11 7.73 -3.74 -9.33
CA ASP A 11 7.22 -2.83 -10.36
C ASP A 11 5.75 -2.49 -10.10
N LEU A 12 4.91 -3.49 -9.84
CA LEU A 12 3.50 -3.30 -9.45
C LEU A 12 3.36 -2.50 -8.16
N LEU A 13 4.23 -2.77 -7.17
CA LEU A 13 4.28 -1.97 -5.96
C LEU A 13 4.78 -0.56 -6.24
N GLY A 14 5.67 -0.33 -7.20
CA GLY A 14 6.15 1.00 -7.56
C GLY A 14 5.02 1.96 -7.89
N ASP A 15 4.08 1.53 -8.73
CA ASP A 15 2.90 2.30 -9.13
C ASP A 15 1.96 2.62 -7.96
N LEU A 16 1.85 1.70 -7.00
CA LEU A 16 0.92 1.81 -5.87
C LEU A 16 1.58 2.41 -4.61
N ARG A 17 2.91 2.42 -4.54
CA ARG A 17 3.67 2.75 -3.31
C ARG A 17 3.43 4.18 -2.88
N SER A 18 3.55 5.15 -3.78
CA SER A 18 3.32 6.56 -3.42
C SER A 18 1.91 6.74 -2.87
N GLN A 19 0.90 6.23 -3.57
CA GLN A 19 -0.50 6.44 -3.17
C GLN A 19 -0.89 5.68 -1.90
N MET A 20 -0.41 4.45 -1.71
CA MET A 20 -0.78 3.61 -0.57
C MET A 20 0.07 3.87 0.66
N THR A 21 1.40 3.98 0.50
CA THR A 21 2.30 4.21 1.62
C THR A 21 2.09 5.59 2.21
N ASP A 22 1.92 6.64 1.40
CA ASP A 22 1.69 7.99 1.92
C ASP A 22 0.37 8.07 2.68
N ARG A 23 -0.70 7.44 2.18
CA ARG A 23 -2.00 7.40 2.85
C ARG A 23 -2.00 6.56 4.12
N LEU A 24 -1.26 5.45 4.13
CA LEU A 24 -1.07 4.65 5.32
C LEU A 24 -0.31 5.46 6.39
N VAL A 25 0.74 6.16 6.00
CA VAL A 25 1.52 7.02 6.91
C VAL A 25 0.64 8.15 7.44
N LEU A 26 -0.16 8.80 6.60
CA LEU A 26 -1.14 9.79 7.03
C LEU A 26 -2.17 9.19 7.99
N TYR A 27 -2.68 7.99 7.71
CA TYR A 27 -3.60 7.29 8.60
C TYR A 27 -2.99 6.99 9.97
N LEU A 28 -1.70 6.63 10.02
CA LEU A 28 -0.95 6.34 11.24
C LEU A 28 -0.59 7.61 12.04
N ILE A 29 -0.38 8.74 11.38
CA ILE A 29 0.00 10.03 12.00
C ILE A 29 -1.24 10.87 12.38
N SER A 30 -2.38 10.65 11.72
CA SER A 30 -3.61 11.43 11.96
C SER A 30 -4.08 11.30 13.41
N PRO A 31 -4.60 12.40 14.01
CA PRO A 31 -5.00 12.42 15.41
C PRO A 31 -6.19 11.49 15.64
N GLY A 32 -5.90 10.28 16.12
CA GLY A 32 -6.84 9.15 16.22
C GLY A 32 -6.21 7.80 15.89
N GLY A 33 -5.08 7.80 15.17
CA GLY A 33 -4.20 6.64 15.01
C GLY A 33 -3.34 6.44 16.26
N GLU A 34 -3.10 5.19 16.65
CA GLU A 34 -2.09 4.87 17.65
C GLU A 34 -0.74 5.37 17.11
N ALA A 35 -0.20 6.43 17.70
CA ALA A 35 1.10 6.95 17.35
C ALA A 35 2.10 5.78 17.29
N LEU A 36 2.78 5.62 16.15
CA LEU A 36 3.77 4.56 15.99
C LEU A 36 4.75 4.66 17.16
N PRO A 37 4.94 3.60 17.97
CA PRO A 37 5.94 3.62 19.01
C PRO A 37 7.30 3.72 18.32
N VAL A 38 7.87 4.92 18.30
CA VAL A 38 9.22 5.17 17.81
C VAL A 38 10.15 4.63 18.88
N CYS A 39 10.95 3.60 18.57
CA CYS A 39 11.93 3.08 19.52
C CYS A 39 13.36 3.55 19.19
N LEU A 40 14.02 3.92 20.28
CA LEU A 40 15.36 4.49 20.42
C LEU A 40 16.42 3.62 19.75
N GLY A 41 17.31 4.26 19.00
CA GLY A 41 18.49 3.62 18.42
C GLY A 41 19.77 4.24 18.97
N GLY A 42 20.51 3.50 19.78
CA GLY A 42 21.94 3.72 19.97
C GLY A 42 22.67 3.46 18.65
N GLY A 43 23.20 4.51 18.03
CA GLY A 43 24.28 4.48 17.03
C GLY A 43 23.95 4.05 15.59
N GLN A 44 23.07 3.09 15.32
CA GLN A 44 22.90 2.51 13.96
C GLN A 44 21.44 2.27 13.52
N GLY A 45 20.63 3.32 13.61
CA GLY A 45 19.30 3.36 13.00
C GLY A 45 18.16 3.09 13.98
N MET A 46 16.99 3.62 13.63
CA MET A 46 15.75 3.40 14.37
C MET A 46 15.15 2.05 13.97
N ARG A 47 14.75 1.26 14.96
CA ARG A 47 14.03 0.01 14.76
C ARG A 47 12.72 0.06 15.54
N MET A 48 11.69 -0.55 14.98
CA MET A 48 10.44 -0.76 15.70
C MET A 48 10.64 -1.89 16.72
N ASP A 49 10.16 -1.71 17.95
CA ASP A 49 10.05 -2.81 18.90
C ASP A 49 8.88 -3.75 18.52
N GLU A 50 8.77 -4.88 19.21
CA GLU A 50 7.72 -5.86 18.89
C GLU A 50 6.30 -5.30 19.05
N LYS A 51 6.09 -4.41 20.02
CA LYS A 51 4.79 -3.76 20.25
C LYS A 51 4.44 -2.83 19.09
N ALA A 52 5.40 -2.04 18.63
CA ALA A 52 5.29 -1.16 17.48
C ALA A 52 5.03 -1.93 16.19
N ILE A 53 5.71 -3.06 15.98
CA ILE A 53 5.47 -3.92 14.81
C ILE A 53 4.04 -4.44 14.83
N ARG A 54 3.55 -4.95 15.97
CA ARG A 54 2.17 -5.45 16.10
C ARG A 54 1.14 -4.34 15.87
N ALA A 55 1.34 -3.15 16.46
CA ALA A 55 0.47 -2.00 16.26
C ALA A 55 0.46 -1.55 14.79
N TYR A 56 1.63 -1.45 14.16
CA TYR A 56 1.78 -1.11 12.74
C TYR A 56 1.02 -2.12 11.86
N LEU A 57 1.25 -3.43 12.05
CA LEU A 57 0.59 -4.47 11.25
C LEU A 57 -0.93 -4.46 11.45
N THR A 58 -1.41 -4.24 12.68
CA THR A 58 -2.84 -4.14 12.97
C THR A 58 -3.48 -2.96 12.27
N ASN A 59 -2.83 -1.79 12.31
CA ASN A 59 -3.33 -0.59 11.63
C ASN A 59 -3.23 -0.70 10.12
N TYR A 60 -2.17 -1.34 9.59
CA TYR A 60 -2.06 -1.69 8.19
C TYR A 60 -3.23 -2.56 7.72
N GLU A 61 -3.58 -3.60 8.47
CA GLU A 61 -4.72 -4.46 8.11
C GLU A 61 -6.06 -3.74 8.17
N LYS A 62 -6.26 -2.87 9.17
CA LYS A 62 -7.44 -1.99 9.25
C LYS A 62 -7.50 -1.07 8.03
N PHE A 63 -6.39 -0.43 7.67
CA PHE A 63 -6.31 0.45 6.50
C PHE A 63 -6.62 -0.31 5.20
N MET A 64 -6.05 -1.50 5.01
CA MET A 64 -6.23 -2.31 3.81
C MET A 64 -7.67 -2.80 3.61
N THR A 65 -8.42 -2.94 4.70
CA THR A 65 -9.82 -3.40 4.69
C THR A 65 -10.83 -2.26 4.81
N ALA A 66 -10.39 -1.05 5.16
CA ALA A 66 -11.23 0.13 5.21
C ALA A 66 -11.88 0.39 3.84
N SER A 67 -13.19 0.56 3.86
CA SER A 67 -13.97 0.84 2.65
C SER A 67 -14.02 2.34 2.39
N PHE A 68 -13.91 2.72 1.13
CA PHE A 68 -14.04 4.09 0.64
C PHE A 68 -14.82 4.09 -0.67
N THR A 69 -15.44 5.22 -0.99
CA THR A 69 -16.12 5.40 -2.26
C THR A 69 -15.12 5.84 -3.32
N ASP A 70 -14.93 5.02 -4.35
CA ASP A 70 -14.12 5.37 -5.51
C ASP A 70 -14.87 6.46 -6.30
N LYS A 71 -14.31 7.67 -6.40
CA LYS A 71 -14.95 8.80 -7.09
C LYS A 71 -15.20 8.52 -8.58
N ARG A 72 -14.37 7.66 -9.19
CA ARG A 72 -14.48 7.34 -10.62
C ARG A 72 -15.63 6.37 -10.91
N SER A 73 -15.72 5.28 -10.16
CA SER A 73 -16.75 4.26 -10.37
C SER A 73 -18.00 4.45 -9.52
N ARG A 74 -17.97 5.34 -8.52
CA ARG A 74 -18.97 5.51 -7.45
C ARG A 74 -19.24 4.24 -6.64
N GLU A 75 -18.36 3.24 -6.74
CA GLU A 75 -18.47 2.00 -5.97
C GLU A 75 -17.77 2.11 -4.64
N GLN A 76 -18.28 1.39 -3.63
CA GLN A 76 -17.49 1.11 -2.44
C GLN A 76 -16.40 0.09 -2.76
N LYS A 77 -15.16 0.46 -2.46
CA LYS A 77 -13.97 -0.37 -2.63
C LYS A 77 -13.12 -0.30 -1.37
N ASN A 78 -12.23 -1.27 -1.23
CA ASN A 78 -11.12 -1.18 -0.28
C ASN A 78 -9.80 -1.29 -1.04
N TYR A 79 -8.70 -1.00 -0.36
CA TYR A 79 -7.38 -1.01 -0.98
C TYR A 79 -6.99 -2.39 -1.51
N ARG A 80 -7.42 -3.48 -0.86
CA ARG A 80 -7.22 -4.85 -1.39
C ARG A 80 -7.91 -5.06 -2.74
N LYS A 81 -9.13 -4.56 -2.92
CA LYS A 81 -9.86 -4.62 -4.20
C LYS A 81 -9.12 -3.84 -5.28
N VAL A 82 -8.63 -2.64 -4.96
CA VAL A 82 -7.83 -1.82 -5.89
C VAL A 82 -6.58 -2.54 -6.37
N ILE A 83 -5.82 -3.17 -5.46
CA ILE A 83 -4.63 -3.95 -5.83
C ILE A 83 -5.01 -5.08 -6.80
N ARG A 84 -6.08 -5.84 -6.51
CA ARG A 84 -6.54 -6.93 -7.38
C ARG A 84 -6.95 -6.42 -8.76
N GLU A 85 -7.69 -5.31 -8.83
CA GLU A 85 -8.08 -4.67 -10.09
C GLU A 85 -6.86 -4.21 -10.90
N ASN A 86 -5.82 -3.69 -10.23
CA ASN A 86 -4.59 -3.27 -10.89
C ASN A 86 -3.84 -4.47 -11.47
N ILE A 87 -3.71 -5.56 -10.70
CA ILE A 87 -3.08 -6.81 -11.16
C ILE A 87 -3.84 -7.38 -12.37
N ALA A 88 -5.17 -7.45 -12.31
CA ALA A 88 -5.99 -7.94 -13.41
C ALA A 88 -5.84 -7.08 -14.68
N ARG A 89 -5.71 -5.76 -14.53
CA ARG A 89 -5.45 -4.86 -15.66
C ARG A 89 -4.08 -5.09 -16.27
N THR A 90 -3.04 -5.26 -15.44
CA THR A 90 -1.70 -5.60 -15.94
C THR A 90 -1.72 -6.93 -16.68
N GLU A 91 -2.41 -7.93 -16.16
CA GLU A 91 -2.60 -9.22 -16.83
C GLU A 91 -3.28 -9.06 -18.19
N GLN A 92 -4.37 -8.29 -18.27
CA GLN A 92 -5.07 -8.01 -19.53
C GLN A 92 -4.15 -7.32 -20.55
N VAL A 93 -3.35 -6.33 -20.13
CA VAL A 93 -2.40 -5.66 -21.01
C VAL A 93 -1.36 -6.62 -21.57
N LEU A 94 -0.85 -7.52 -20.73
CA LEU A 94 0.11 -8.55 -21.17
C LEU A 94 -0.51 -9.55 -22.14
N MET A 95 -1.79 -9.90 -21.97
CA MET A 95 -2.49 -10.86 -22.82
C MET A 95 -2.98 -10.26 -24.14
N GLU A 96 -3.49 -9.02 -24.12
CA GLU A 96 -4.16 -8.38 -25.26
C GLU A 96 -3.23 -7.39 -26.00
N ASN A 97 -2.01 -7.17 -25.50
CA ASN A 97 -1.04 -6.21 -26.03
C ASN A 97 -1.63 -4.79 -26.17
N THR A 98 -2.42 -4.38 -25.18
CA THR A 98 -3.10 -3.08 -25.11
C THR A 98 -2.29 -2.07 -24.30
N ASP A 99 -2.58 -0.77 -24.45
CA ASP A 99 -1.86 0.26 -23.69
C ASP A 99 -2.16 0.18 -22.18
N TYR A 100 -1.10 0.03 -21.38
CA TYR A 100 -1.23 0.07 -19.91
C TYR A 100 -1.66 1.46 -19.43
N ARG A 101 -2.70 1.48 -18.59
CA ARG A 101 -3.16 2.69 -17.90
C ARG A 101 -3.02 2.52 -16.38
N PRO A 102 -2.09 3.25 -15.74
CA PRO A 102 -1.87 3.12 -14.30
C PRO A 102 -3.11 3.50 -13.50
N TYR A 103 -3.27 2.89 -12.33
CA TYR A 103 -4.34 3.27 -11.42
C TYR A 103 -4.04 4.64 -10.80
N ILE A 104 -4.97 5.59 -10.99
CA ILE A 104 -4.91 6.93 -10.43
C ILE A 104 -5.97 7.01 -9.35
N PHE A 105 -5.56 7.24 -8.10
CA PHE A 105 -6.49 7.51 -7.01
C PHE A 105 -7.00 8.96 -7.10
N TYR A 106 -8.30 9.11 -7.31
CA TYR A 106 -8.96 10.42 -7.27
C TYR A 106 -9.37 10.73 -5.82
N SER A 107 -8.62 11.58 -5.13
CA SER A 107 -8.94 12.05 -3.76
C SER A 107 -10.06 13.07 -3.73
#